data_AF-A0A8J5YTF6-F1
#
_entry.id   AF-A0A8J5YTF6-F1
#
_cell.length_a   1.000
_cell.length_b   1.000
_cell.length_c   1.000
_cell.angle_alpha   90.00
_cell.angle_beta   90.00
_cell.angle_gamma   90.00
#
_symmetry.space_group_name_H-M   'P 1'
#
loop_
_entity.id
_entity.type
_entity.pdbx_description
1 polymer ?
#
loop_
_entity_poly.entity_id
_entity_poly.type
_entity_poly.pdbx_seq_one_letter_code
_entity_poly.pdbx_strand_id
1 'polypeptide(L)'
;MRSCGGCHVYCIPLPRVALHAKASSLSWQLKTLHGALISPNQLLSNHKAMSNHAQVPGKPTETTTSLVETATGAIQGFRPIKQIHEHLCAFHFYGYDMTRQVEAHHFCAHQNEEMRQCLIYDTPEADAKLIGLEYMISENLFLTLPDEEKPLWHSHLYEVKSGVLFMPRVPGPIERHGLDKVCKTYGKTIHFWQVDKGDNLPLGLPQLMMALTRDGQLDEELGRDVEKRFGVSFEKERAKRAELTGPTHGIHPLANGGGKGLIPKLREVDCKPADSVPRLSIEAMFIATSMVSLSTRNSACTSNTLKLRSRQLKTLRRSLNPKPLISQSKNHVSPSSSGRAHPNHHFPRRDCHRRHPKLPPYQTNPSTPLRLKEQNSVLATFHFYGYDMTRQVEAHHFCAHQNEEMRQCLIYNTPEADAKLIGLEYIISENLFLTLPDEEKPLWHSHLYEVKSGVLFMPRVPGPIERQDLDKVCKTYGKTIHFWQVDKGDNLPLGLPQLMMTLTRDGQLYDELARDVEKRFGVSFEKERAKRADMAGPTHGIHPLANGGGKGLITKLRELHCKRTDPSFASSQL
;
A
#
# COMPACT_ATOMS: atom_id res chain seq x y z
N MET A 1 10.91 -58.29 -43.01
CA MET A 1 11.01 -57.98 -44.45
C MET A 1 10.29 -56.66 -44.73
N ARG A 2 11.04 -55.67 -45.25
CA ARG A 2 10.66 -54.47 -46.08
C ARG A 2 9.61 -53.47 -45.52
N SER A 3 9.98 -52.25 -45.07
CA SER A 3 10.27 -50.96 -45.81
C SER A 3 9.01 -50.28 -46.37
N CYS A 4 8.72 -48.97 -46.39
CA CYS A 4 9.41 -47.67 -46.17
C CYS A 4 8.30 -46.59 -45.99
N GLY A 5 8.45 -45.53 -45.20
CA GLY A 5 8.90 -44.17 -45.61
C GLY A 5 7.87 -43.11 -45.13
N GLY A 6 8.16 -41.86 -44.79
CA GLY A 6 9.39 -41.08 -44.63
C GLY A 6 9.02 -39.75 -43.92
N CYS A 7 9.92 -39.21 -43.10
CA CYS A 7 9.83 -37.87 -42.50
C CYS A 7 10.88 -36.96 -43.13
N HIS A 8 10.47 -35.79 -43.63
CA HIS A 8 11.38 -34.72 -44.04
C HIS A 8 11.63 -33.76 -42.88
N VAL A 9 12.89 -33.67 -42.46
CA VAL A 9 13.43 -32.59 -41.61
C VAL A 9 14.25 -31.68 -42.53
N TYR A 10 13.96 -30.38 -42.53
CA TYR A 10 14.80 -29.36 -43.17
C TYR A 10 15.79 -28.79 -42.13
N CYS A 11 17.09 -29.03 -42.35
CA CYS A 11 18.19 -28.32 -41.71
C CYS A 11 18.66 -27.18 -42.64
N ILE A 12 18.86 -25.98 -42.09
CA ILE A 12 19.62 -24.88 -42.72
C ILE A 12 20.75 -24.49 -41.75
N PRO A 13 22.00 -24.32 -42.23
CA PRO A 13 23.19 -24.29 -41.37
C PRO A 13 23.58 -22.88 -40.86
N LEU A 14 24.11 -22.83 -39.64
CA LEU A 14 24.76 -21.65 -39.04
C LEU A 14 26.26 -21.60 -39.43
N PRO A 15 26.83 -20.42 -39.74
CA PRO A 15 28.25 -20.31 -40.07
C PRO A 15 29.14 -20.28 -38.82
N ARG A 16 30.20 -21.11 -38.85
CA ARG A 16 31.35 -21.04 -37.94
C ARG A 16 32.22 -19.83 -38.31
N VAL A 17 32.55 -18.99 -37.35
CA VAL A 17 33.66 -18.02 -37.47
C VAL A 17 34.71 -18.35 -36.42
N ALA A 18 35.93 -18.57 -36.91
CA ALA A 18 37.10 -18.99 -36.15
C ALA A 18 37.69 -17.83 -35.34
N LEU A 19 38.09 -18.11 -34.09
CA LEU A 19 38.99 -17.26 -33.32
C LEU A 19 40.41 -17.39 -33.87
N HIS A 20 40.94 -16.31 -34.45
CA HIS A 20 42.38 -16.11 -34.61
C HIS A 20 42.82 -14.99 -33.66
N ALA A 21 43.56 -15.36 -32.62
CA ALA A 21 44.31 -14.41 -31.81
C ALA A 21 45.51 -13.89 -32.63
N LYS A 22 45.57 -12.58 -32.86
CA LYS A 22 46.79 -11.87 -33.26
C LYS A 22 47.16 -10.90 -32.16
N ALA A 23 48.27 -11.20 -31.50
CA ALA A 23 49.00 -10.23 -30.69
C ALA A 23 49.69 -9.24 -31.62
N SER A 24 49.49 -7.95 -31.41
CA SER A 24 50.33 -6.91 -31.96
C SER A 24 50.45 -5.76 -30.97
N SER A 25 51.66 -5.59 -30.47
CA SER A 25 52.15 -4.46 -29.69
C SER A 25 51.87 -3.14 -30.39
N LEU A 26 51.43 -2.11 -29.68
CA LEU A 26 51.78 -0.74 -30.02
C LEU A 26 51.72 0.17 -28.78
N SER A 27 52.87 0.79 -28.56
CA SER A 27 53.22 1.78 -27.55
C SER A 27 52.29 2.99 -27.56
N TRP A 28 51.78 3.37 -26.39
CA TRP A 28 51.15 4.67 -26.18
C TRP A 28 52.22 5.74 -25.95
N GLN A 29 52.36 6.65 -26.91
CA GLN A 29 53.06 7.92 -26.74
C GLN A 29 52.23 8.84 -25.83
N LEU A 30 52.85 9.33 -24.75
CA LEU A 30 52.35 10.47 -23.99
C LEU A 30 52.23 11.70 -24.89
N LYS A 31 51.03 12.26 -25.01
CA LYS A 31 50.84 13.69 -25.27
C LYS A 31 49.92 14.27 -24.23
N THR A 32 50.52 15.18 -23.47
CA THR A 32 49.97 16.09 -22.48
C THR A 32 48.81 16.90 -23.06
N LEU A 33 47.62 16.75 -22.48
CA LEU A 33 46.55 17.74 -22.53
C LEU A 33 46.31 18.18 -21.08
N HIS A 34 46.67 19.44 -20.80
CA HIS A 34 46.34 20.13 -19.58
C HIS A 34 44.81 20.28 -19.50
N GLY A 35 44.17 19.42 -18.72
CA GLY A 35 42.79 19.57 -18.27
C GLY A 35 42.79 19.50 -16.75
N ALA A 36 42.30 20.54 -16.10
CA ALA A 36 42.32 20.71 -14.65
C ALA A 36 41.82 19.45 -13.91
N LEU A 37 42.68 18.89 -13.06
CA LEU A 37 42.34 17.84 -12.12
C LEU A 37 41.33 18.40 -11.12
N ILE A 38 40.05 18.09 -11.32
CA ILE A 38 39.04 18.22 -10.27
C ILE A 38 39.41 17.19 -9.20
N SER A 39 39.76 17.67 -8.01
CA SER A 39 40.08 16.83 -6.86
C SER A 39 38.89 15.90 -6.54
N PRO A 40 39.11 14.65 -6.06
CA PRO A 40 38.02 13.77 -5.60
C PRO A 40 37.09 14.44 -4.58
N ASN A 41 37.61 15.41 -3.82
CA ASN A 41 36.82 16.21 -2.88
C ASN A 41 35.83 17.20 -3.54
N GLN A 42 36.06 17.62 -4.79
CA GLN A 42 35.11 18.46 -5.55
C GLN A 42 34.00 17.62 -6.23
N LEU A 43 34.28 16.37 -6.59
CA LEU A 43 33.23 15.42 -7.02
C LEU A 43 32.30 15.05 -5.85
N LEU A 44 32.84 14.93 -4.64
CA LEU A 44 32.06 14.75 -3.42
C LEU A 44 31.31 16.03 -2.97
N SER A 45 31.83 17.23 -3.25
CA SER A 45 31.11 18.47 -2.92
C SER A 45 29.94 18.75 -3.86
N ASN A 46 30.04 18.37 -5.14
CA ASN A 46 28.97 18.55 -6.11
C ASN A 46 27.80 17.57 -5.96
N HIS A 47 28.00 16.41 -5.31
CA HIS A 47 26.91 15.53 -4.90
C HIS A 47 26.22 15.95 -3.60
N LYS A 48 26.80 16.91 -2.85
CA LYS A 48 26.25 17.37 -1.56
C LYS A 48 25.24 18.51 -1.71
N ALA A 49 25.15 19.11 -2.90
CA ALA A 49 24.14 20.09 -3.25
C ALA A 49 23.10 19.42 -4.16
N MET A 50 22.03 18.85 -3.55
CA MET A 50 20.69 18.55 -4.11
C MET A 50 19.96 17.37 -3.42
N SER A 51 20.22 17.13 -2.13
CA SER A 51 19.25 16.40 -1.29
C SER A 51 19.28 17.04 0.09
N ASN A 52 18.35 17.97 0.33
CA ASN A 52 18.11 18.53 1.66
C ASN A 52 17.24 17.56 2.51
N HIS A 53 17.14 16.30 2.10
CA HIS A 53 16.33 15.30 2.79
C HIS A 53 17.09 14.85 4.03
N ALA A 54 16.54 15.20 5.19
CA ALA A 54 17.08 14.76 6.46
C ALA A 54 17.14 13.21 6.49
N GLN A 55 18.28 12.65 6.86
CA GLN A 55 18.53 11.21 6.77
C GLN A 55 17.84 10.46 7.91
N VAL A 56 17.42 9.23 7.63
CA VAL A 56 16.88 8.32 8.65
C VAL A 56 17.96 8.04 9.70
N PRO A 57 17.72 8.31 11.00
CA PRO A 57 18.71 8.09 12.05
C PRO A 57 19.07 6.60 12.19
N GLY A 58 20.34 6.32 12.48
CA GLY A 58 20.84 4.97 12.71
C GLY A 58 22.13 4.68 11.94
N LYS A 59 22.81 3.60 12.33
CA LYS A 59 24.02 3.14 11.65
C LYS A 59 23.67 2.50 10.30
N PRO A 60 24.48 2.70 9.25
CA PRO A 60 24.28 2.00 7.97
C PRO A 60 24.21 0.48 8.13
N THR A 61 23.45 -0.17 7.25
CA THR A 61 23.28 -1.64 7.24
C THR A 61 24.63 -2.35 7.20
N GLU A 62 24.84 -3.24 8.17
CA GLU A 62 26.04 -4.07 8.28
C GLU A 62 26.03 -5.18 7.24
N THR A 63 27.22 -5.67 6.86
CA THR A 63 27.38 -6.75 5.89
C THR A 63 26.64 -8.03 6.32
N THR A 64 26.64 -8.33 7.62
CA THR A 64 25.95 -9.50 8.17
C THR A 64 24.44 -9.39 7.99
N THR A 65 23.84 -8.22 8.23
CA THR A 65 22.43 -7.95 8.00
C THR A 65 22.10 -8.05 6.52
N SER A 66 22.90 -7.43 5.66
CA SER A 66 22.71 -7.48 4.21
C SER A 66 22.76 -8.92 3.64
N LEU A 67 23.64 -9.77 4.19
CA LEU A 67 23.68 -11.20 3.83
C LEU A 67 22.40 -11.94 4.26
N VAL A 68 21.89 -11.68 5.47
CA VAL A 68 20.62 -12.26 5.95
C VAL A 68 19.47 -11.80 5.06
N GLU A 69 19.37 -10.50 4.77
CA GLU A 69 18.36 -9.92 3.89
C GLU A 69 18.38 -10.53 2.50
N THR A 70 19.57 -10.72 1.93
CA THR A 70 19.73 -11.36 0.61
C THR A 70 19.23 -12.80 0.65
N ALA A 71 19.55 -13.55 1.71
CA ALA A 71 19.11 -14.93 1.86
C ALA A 71 17.59 -15.03 2.06
N THR A 72 17.01 -14.19 2.92
CA THR A 72 15.55 -14.17 3.16
C THR A 72 14.81 -13.70 1.92
N GLY A 73 15.32 -12.69 1.22
CA GLY A 73 14.78 -12.16 -0.03
C GLY A 73 14.73 -13.21 -1.16
N ALA A 74 15.70 -14.12 -1.19
CA ALA A 74 15.73 -15.22 -2.16
C ALA A 74 14.75 -16.36 -1.84
N ILE A 75 14.42 -16.56 -0.56
CA ILE A 75 13.57 -17.65 -0.08
C ILE A 75 12.08 -17.25 -0.06
N GLN A 76 11.81 -16.01 0.32
CA GLN A 76 10.46 -15.51 0.55
C GLN A 76 9.81 -14.96 -0.72
N GLY A 77 8.49 -15.04 -0.78
CA GLY A 77 7.70 -14.54 -1.89
C GLY A 77 7.22 -13.11 -1.64
N PHE A 78 7.55 -12.17 -2.53
CA PHE A 78 7.12 -10.76 -2.45
C PHE A 78 5.98 -10.46 -3.43
N ARG A 79 4.99 -11.36 -3.51
CA ARG A 79 3.93 -11.31 -4.54
C ARG A 79 3.16 -9.99 -4.58
N PRO A 80 2.68 -9.42 -3.44
CA PRO A 80 1.92 -8.17 -3.48
C PRO A 80 2.76 -6.98 -3.99
N ILE A 81 4.00 -6.85 -3.51
CA ILE A 81 4.90 -5.74 -3.87
C ILE A 81 5.31 -5.81 -5.33
N LYS A 82 5.48 -7.02 -5.88
CA LYS A 82 5.80 -7.23 -7.30
C LYS A 82 4.65 -6.88 -8.25
N GLN A 83 3.46 -6.52 -7.75
CA GLN A 83 2.34 -6.02 -8.57
C GLN A 83 2.42 -4.51 -8.87
N ILE A 84 3.35 -3.77 -8.24
CA ILE A 84 3.48 -2.33 -8.45
C ILE A 84 4.07 -2.05 -9.84
N HIS A 85 3.35 -1.29 -10.66
CA HIS A 85 3.70 -1.11 -12.09
C HIS A 85 3.38 0.28 -12.66
N GLU A 86 2.82 1.18 -11.86
CA GLU A 86 2.43 2.52 -12.30
C GLU A 86 3.06 3.59 -11.40
N HIS A 87 3.62 4.64 -11.99
CA HIS A 87 4.20 5.79 -11.30
C HIS A 87 3.43 7.06 -11.66
N LEU A 88 2.86 7.74 -10.65
CA LEU A 88 2.22 9.05 -10.79
C LEU A 88 2.97 10.07 -9.92
N CYS A 89 3.05 11.30 -10.38
CA CYS A 89 3.47 12.45 -9.58
C CYS A 89 2.25 13.35 -9.39
N ALA A 90 1.97 13.73 -8.15
CA ALA A 90 0.88 14.65 -7.78
C ALA A 90 1.28 15.50 -6.57
N PHE A 91 0.34 16.28 -6.04
CA PHE A 91 0.57 17.17 -4.90
C PHE A 91 -0.52 17.02 -3.86
N HIS A 92 -0.09 16.81 -2.63
CA HIS A 92 -1.00 16.69 -1.49
C HIS A 92 -0.84 17.84 -0.54
N PHE A 93 -1.93 18.20 0.11
CA PHE A 93 -1.90 19.05 1.30
C PHE A 93 -2.66 18.41 2.45
N TYR A 94 -2.33 18.82 3.68
CA TYR A 94 -2.97 18.28 4.86
C TYR A 94 -4.44 18.71 4.92
N GLY A 95 -5.35 17.78 5.21
CA GLY A 95 -6.79 18.06 5.26
C GLY A 95 -7.19 19.16 6.25
N TYR A 96 -6.31 19.47 7.21
CA TYR A 96 -6.48 20.57 8.17
C TYR A 96 -5.66 21.83 7.87
N ASP A 97 -4.64 21.75 7.02
CA ASP A 97 -3.69 22.84 6.75
C ASP A 97 -3.23 22.78 5.29
N MET A 98 -3.93 23.52 4.44
CA MET A 98 -3.71 23.50 3.00
C MET A 98 -2.42 24.23 2.58
N THR A 99 -1.80 24.99 3.49
CA THR A 99 -0.54 25.69 3.19
C THR A 99 0.66 24.75 3.28
N ARG A 100 0.47 23.55 3.83
CA ARG A 100 1.51 22.52 3.92
C ARG A 100 1.35 21.54 2.76
N GLN A 101 2.16 21.73 1.73
CA GLN A 101 2.10 20.95 0.49
C GLN A 101 3.29 19.99 0.39
N VAL A 102 3.04 18.83 -0.20
CA VAL A 102 4.03 17.76 -0.38
C VAL A 102 3.89 17.23 -1.80
N GLU A 103 5.00 17.23 -2.55
CA GLU A 103 5.11 16.45 -3.79
C GLU A 103 5.02 14.96 -3.45
N ALA A 104 4.16 14.25 -4.18
CA ALA A 104 3.79 12.88 -3.85
C ALA A 104 4.01 11.96 -5.06
N HIS A 105 4.95 11.03 -4.93
CA HIS A 105 5.21 10.00 -5.92
C HIS A 105 4.49 8.72 -5.59
N HIS A 106 3.44 8.43 -6.36
CA HIS A 106 2.59 7.26 -6.20
C HIS A 106 3.14 6.10 -7.00
N PHE A 107 3.32 4.96 -6.34
CA PHE A 107 3.70 3.69 -6.95
C PHE A 107 2.55 2.71 -6.75
N CYS A 108 1.79 2.49 -7.81
CA CYS A 108 0.48 1.85 -7.74
C CYS A 108 0.50 0.42 -8.27
N ALA A 109 -0.29 -0.43 -7.61
CA ALA A 109 -0.73 -1.73 -8.08
C ALA A 109 -2.23 -1.70 -8.31
N HIS A 110 -2.67 -2.20 -9.47
CA HIS A 110 -4.10 -2.34 -9.80
C HIS A 110 -4.59 -3.65 -9.20
N GLN A 111 -5.56 -3.58 -8.28
CA GLN A 111 -6.20 -4.77 -7.73
C GLN A 111 -7.24 -5.32 -8.71
N ASN A 112 -7.92 -4.42 -9.41
CA ASN A 112 -8.82 -4.68 -10.53
C ASN A 112 -9.06 -3.37 -11.30
N GLU A 113 -9.97 -3.37 -12.28
CA GLU A 113 -10.29 -2.16 -13.08
C GLU A 113 -10.90 -1.01 -12.27
N GLU A 114 -11.43 -1.28 -11.08
CA GLU A 114 -12.11 -0.31 -10.23
C GLU A 114 -11.31 0.09 -8.99
N MET A 115 -10.20 -0.57 -8.68
CA MET A 115 -9.42 -0.29 -7.46
C MET A 115 -7.92 -0.37 -7.68
N ARG A 116 -7.22 0.69 -7.24
CA ARG A 116 -5.76 0.76 -7.15
C ARG A 116 -5.35 1.00 -5.71
N GLN A 117 -4.20 0.46 -5.33
CA GLN A 117 -3.54 0.78 -4.06
C GLN A 117 -2.12 1.27 -4.37
N CYS A 118 -1.76 2.41 -3.80
CA CYS A 118 -0.55 3.14 -4.13
C CYS A 118 0.29 3.37 -2.87
N LEU A 119 1.59 3.14 -2.99
CA LEU A 119 2.58 3.61 -2.01
C LEU A 119 3.01 5.02 -2.41
N ILE A 120 3.16 5.92 -1.44
CA ILE A 120 3.54 7.32 -1.71
C ILE A 120 4.90 7.62 -1.10
N TYR A 121 5.82 8.10 -1.93
CA TYR A 121 7.16 8.53 -1.53
C TYR A 121 7.34 10.04 -1.70
N ASP A 122 8.24 10.64 -0.92
CA ASP A 122 8.56 12.08 -0.97
C ASP A 122 9.36 12.47 -2.23
N THR A 123 10.08 11.53 -2.83
CA THR A 123 10.83 11.73 -4.09
C THR A 123 10.76 10.44 -4.94
N PRO A 124 11.17 10.47 -6.22
CA PRO A 124 11.28 9.26 -7.03
C PRO A 124 12.67 8.59 -6.89
N GLU A 125 13.52 9.07 -5.99
CA GLU A 125 14.90 8.58 -5.85
C GLU A 125 14.97 7.31 -5.00
N ALA A 126 16.08 6.57 -5.10
CA ALA A 126 16.23 5.28 -4.42
C ALA A 126 16.29 5.40 -2.88
N ASP A 127 16.65 6.57 -2.34
CA ASP A 127 16.71 6.87 -0.92
C ASP A 127 15.43 7.52 -0.37
N ALA A 128 14.40 7.66 -1.20
CA ALA A 128 13.12 8.25 -0.84
C ALA A 128 12.49 7.62 0.41
N LYS A 129 11.80 8.45 1.19
CA LYS A 129 11.01 8.02 2.33
C LYS A 129 9.62 7.66 1.83
N LEU A 130 9.14 6.48 2.20
CA LEU A 130 7.73 6.18 2.08
C LEU A 130 6.99 7.04 3.12
N ILE A 131 6.16 7.96 2.63
CA ILE A 131 5.46 8.96 3.43
C ILE A 131 3.98 8.69 3.59
N GLY A 132 3.39 7.88 2.72
CA GLY A 132 1.95 7.66 2.72
C GLY A 132 1.50 6.49 1.86
N LEU A 133 0.19 6.36 1.77
CA LEU A 133 -0.49 5.51 0.80
C LEU A 133 -1.75 6.20 0.28
N GLU A 134 -2.25 5.68 -0.84
CA GLU A 134 -3.55 6.03 -1.37
C GLU A 134 -4.30 4.81 -1.86
N TYR A 135 -5.61 4.79 -1.61
CA TYR A 135 -6.53 3.92 -2.32
C TYR A 135 -7.29 4.74 -3.35
N MET A 136 -7.26 4.32 -4.61
CA MET A 136 -8.02 4.95 -5.69
C MET A 136 -9.14 4.01 -6.11
N ILE A 137 -10.37 4.52 -6.18
CA ILE A 137 -11.55 3.75 -6.56
C ILE A 137 -12.32 4.39 -7.71
N SER A 138 -13.02 3.58 -8.49
CA SER A 138 -13.95 4.05 -9.52
C SER A 138 -15.07 4.90 -8.93
N GLU A 139 -15.69 5.74 -9.75
CA GLU A 139 -16.93 6.43 -9.39
C GLU A 139 -18.01 5.47 -8.90
N ASN A 140 -18.14 4.28 -9.50
CA ASN A 140 -19.15 3.30 -9.09
C ASN A 140 -18.94 2.86 -7.63
N LEU A 141 -17.71 2.49 -7.28
CA LEU A 141 -17.38 2.10 -5.91
C LEU A 141 -17.54 3.28 -4.95
N PHE A 142 -17.13 4.48 -5.36
CA PHE A 142 -17.29 5.68 -4.55
C PHE A 142 -18.77 5.95 -4.20
N LEU A 143 -19.69 5.76 -5.16
CA LEU A 143 -21.12 5.95 -4.92
C LEU A 143 -21.72 4.94 -3.93
N THR A 144 -21.06 3.80 -3.72
CA THR A 144 -21.47 2.81 -2.69
C THR A 144 -21.00 3.16 -1.28
N LEU A 145 -20.10 4.13 -1.13
CA LEU A 145 -19.58 4.52 0.17
C LEU A 145 -20.69 5.13 1.04
N PRO A 146 -20.66 4.89 2.37
CA PRO A 146 -21.47 5.66 3.31
C PRO A 146 -21.18 7.16 3.21
N ASP A 147 -22.18 7.99 3.48
CA ASP A 147 -22.05 9.45 3.34
C ASP A 147 -21.01 10.05 4.29
N GLU A 148 -20.83 9.46 5.47
CA GLU A 148 -19.79 9.84 6.43
C GLU A 148 -18.36 9.50 5.97
N GLU A 149 -18.21 8.58 5.02
CA GLU A 149 -16.92 8.16 4.48
C GLU A 149 -16.47 9.07 3.35
N LYS A 150 -17.38 9.49 2.46
CA LYS A 150 -17.10 10.30 1.26
C LYS A 150 -16.25 11.56 1.50
N PRO A 151 -16.37 12.30 2.63
CA PRO A 151 -15.51 13.44 2.93
C PRO A 151 -14.02 13.11 3.08
N LEU A 152 -13.68 11.84 3.32
CA LEU A 152 -12.29 11.37 3.42
C LEU A 152 -11.64 11.14 2.06
N TRP A 153 -12.40 11.30 0.98
CA TRP A 153 -11.97 11.04 -0.39
C TRP A 153 -11.99 12.32 -1.21
N HIS A 154 -11.11 12.41 -2.20
CA HIS A 154 -11.05 13.52 -3.15
C HIS A 154 -11.19 13.03 -4.58
N SER A 155 -11.60 13.90 -5.50
CA SER A 155 -11.67 13.58 -6.93
C SER A 155 -10.35 13.94 -7.62
N HIS A 156 -9.85 13.04 -8.47
CA HIS A 156 -8.64 13.29 -9.27
C HIS A 156 -8.89 14.18 -10.51
N LEU A 157 -10.15 14.56 -10.77
CA LEU A 157 -10.54 15.29 -11.98
C LEU A 157 -9.67 16.53 -12.21
N TYR A 158 -9.56 17.38 -11.18
CA TYR A 158 -8.84 18.64 -11.32
C TYR A 158 -7.33 18.41 -11.51
N GLU A 159 -6.72 17.54 -10.70
CA GLU A 159 -5.28 17.26 -10.80
C GLU A 159 -4.88 16.75 -12.19
N VAL A 160 -5.69 15.85 -12.76
CA VAL A 160 -5.44 15.34 -14.10
C VAL A 160 -5.60 16.43 -15.16
N LYS A 161 -6.74 17.15 -15.14
CA LYS A 161 -7.06 18.15 -16.18
C LYS A 161 -6.21 19.40 -16.09
N SER A 162 -5.76 19.79 -14.90
CA SER A 162 -4.89 20.95 -14.70
C SER A 162 -3.45 20.70 -15.16
N GLY A 163 -3.08 19.45 -15.48
CA GLY A 163 -1.75 19.05 -15.92
C GLY A 163 -0.76 18.78 -14.78
N VAL A 164 -1.14 19.05 -13.53
CA VAL A 164 -0.26 18.92 -12.35
C VAL A 164 -0.02 17.46 -11.94
N LEU A 165 -1.00 16.57 -12.15
CA LEU A 165 -0.79 15.13 -12.01
C LEU A 165 -0.33 14.55 -13.35
N PHE A 166 0.81 13.90 -13.37
CA PHE A 166 1.40 13.33 -14.58
C PHE A 166 2.09 11.98 -14.30
N MET A 167 2.40 11.25 -15.37
CA MET A 167 3.12 9.97 -15.32
C MET A 167 4.57 10.18 -15.77
N PRO A 168 5.54 10.24 -14.83
CA PRO A 168 6.94 10.49 -15.19
C PRO A 168 7.45 9.46 -16.21
N ARG A 169 8.14 9.94 -17.25
CA ARG A 169 8.81 9.12 -18.29
C ARG A 169 7.85 8.26 -19.14
N VAL A 170 6.54 8.50 -19.08
CA VAL A 170 5.56 7.82 -19.95
C VAL A 170 5.28 8.67 -21.20
N PRO A 171 5.30 8.11 -22.41
CA PRO A 171 4.97 8.86 -23.62
C PRO A 171 3.54 9.39 -23.62
N GLY A 172 3.36 10.64 -24.07
CA GLY A 172 2.08 11.38 -23.97
C GLY A 172 0.81 10.64 -24.41
N PRO A 173 0.77 9.90 -25.55
CA PRO A 173 -0.42 9.14 -25.93
C PRO A 173 -0.80 8.03 -24.94
N ILE A 174 0.20 7.36 -24.36
CA ILE A 174 0.01 6.29 -23.37
C ILE A 174 -0.41 6.90 -22.03
N GLU A 175 0.28 7.97 -21.61
CA GLU A 175 -0.07 8.74 -20.42
C GLU A 175 -1.52 9.22 -20.50
N ARG A 176 -1.93 9.84 -21.61
CA ARG A 176 -3.30 10.34 -21.81
C ARG A 176 -4.34 9.24 -21.59
N HIS A 177 -4.10 8.04 -22.10
CA HIS A 177 -5.02 6.91 -21.91
C HIS A 177 -5.10 6.47 -20.44
N GLY A 178 -3.97 6.37 -19.75
CA GLY A 178 -3.95 6.07 -18.31
C GLY A 178 -4.68 7.14 -17.50
N LEU A 179 -4.42 8.41 -17.80
CA LEU A 179 -5.01 9.55 -17.10
C LEU A 179 -6.49 9.76 -17.41
N ASP A 180 -7.01 9.36 -18.58
CA ASP A 180 -8.46 9.35 -18.83
C ASP A 180 -9.21 8.44 -17.86
N LYS A 181 -8.60 7.32 -17.45
CA LYS A 181 -9.15 6.48 -16.37
C LYS A 181 -9.03 7.17 -15.01
N VAL A 182 -7.85 7.68 -14.67
CA VAL A 182 -7.60 8.35 -13.36
C VAL A 182 -8.54 9.55 -13.16
N CYS A 183 -8.80 10.33 -14.21
CA CYS A 183 -9.68 11.49 -14.21
C CYS A 183 -11.11 11.21 -13.69
N LYS A 184 -11.53 9.93 -13.70
CA LYS A 184 -12.88 9.46 -13.32
C LYS A 184 -12.90 8.77 -11.94
N THR A 185 -11.80 8.82 -11.20
CA THR A 185 -11.64 8.11 -9.92
C THR A 185 -11.62 9.05 -8.72
N TYR A 186 -11.79 8.47 -7.54
CA TYR A 186 -11.68 9.13 -6.25
C TYR A 186 -10.54 8.50 -5.43
N GLY A 187 -9.78 9.31 -4.71
CA GLY A 187 -8.61 8.93 -3.92
C GLY A 187 -8.83 9.16 -2.43
N LYS A 188 -8.41 8.21 -1.59
CA LYS A 188 -8.26 8.38 -0.14
C LYS A 188 -6.80 8.28 0.23
N THR A 189 -6.22 9.42 0.57
CA THR A 189 -4.78 9.58 0.76
C THR A 189 -4.46 9.81 2.23
N ILE A 190 -3.50 9.04 2.74
CA ILE A 190 -3.06 9.10 4.13
C ILE A 190 -1.54 9.23 4.13
N HIS A 191 -1.01 10.31 4.72
CA HIS A 191 0.42 10.42 4.99
C HIS A 191 0.69 10.10 6.46
N PHE A 192 1.68 9.24 6.71
CA PHE A 192 2.09 8.79 8.03
C PHE A 192 3.51 9.25 8.40
N TRP A 193 4.20 9.96 7.50
CA TRP A 193 5.48 10.63 7.77
C TRP A 193 5.41 12.08 7.30
N GLN A 194 5.52 13.02 8.23
CA GLN A 194 5.41 14.46 7.96
C GLN A 194 6.78 15.08 7.60
N VAL A 195 7.33 14.67 6.46
CA VAL A 195 8.68 15.09 6.03
C VAL A 195 8.83 16.60 5.86
N ASP A 196 7.73 17.31 5.61
CA ASP A 196 7.71 18.77 5.50
C ASP A 196 8.00 19.50 6.83
N LYS A 197 7.90 18.81 7.98
CA LYS A 197 8.35 19.33 9.28
C LYS A 197 9.86 19.17 9.52
N GLY A 198 10.55 18.42 8.66
CA GLY A 198 11.93 18.00 8.91
C GLY A 198 12.06 16.85 9.91
N ASP A 199 10.96 16.13 10.18
CA ASP A 199 10.98 14.98 11.10
C ASP A 199 11.81 13.82 10.52
N ASN A 200 12.83 13.40 11.27
CA ASN A 200 13.72 12.29 10.89
C ASN A 200 13.13 10.90 11.17
N LEU A 201 12.02 10.85 11.93
CA LEU A 201 11.25 9.66 12.25
C LEU A 201 9.76 9.93 12.02
N PRO A 202 8.95 8.89 11.80
CA PRO A 202 7.51 9.01 11.56
C PRO A 202 6.73 9.28 12.86
N LEU A 203 6.79 10.53 13.33
CA LEU A 203 6.13 10.99 14.54
C LEU A 203 4.64 11.31 14.29
N GLY A 204 3.84 11.19 15.35
CA GLY A 204 2.43 11.55 15.38
C GLY A 204 1.50 10.50 14.75
N LEU A 205 0.24 10.88 14.62
CA LEU A 205 -0.76 10.06 13.92
C LEU A 205 -0.68 10.27 12.40
N PRO A 206 -1.09 9.27 11.61
CA PRO A 206 -1.34 9.46 10.19
C PRO A 206 -2.32 10.60 9.96
N GLN A 207 -2.06 11.39 8.93
CA GLN A 207 -2.84 12.55 8.54
C GLN A 207 -3.63 12.24 7.27
N LEU A 208 -4.89 12.67 7.27
CA LEU A 208 -5.70 12.69 6.07
C LEU A 208 -5.15 13.77 5.12
N MET A 209 -4.85 13.37 3.90
CA MET A 209 -4.36 14.25 2.85
C MET A 209 -5.44 14.50 1.81
N MET A 210 -5.32 15.62 1.13
CA MET A 210 -6.26 16.08 0.13
C MET A 210 -5.50 16.60 -1.09
N ALA A 211 -6.17 16.54 -2.23
CA ALA A 211 -5.65 16.93 -3.52
C ALA A 211 -6.07 18.34 -3.95
N LEU A 212 -5.40 18.83 -4.99
CA LEU A 212 -5.81 20.05 -5.69
C LEU A 212 -7.17 19.83 -6.37
N THR A 213 -8.08 20.78 -6.22
CA THR A 213 -9.47 20.75 -6.71
C THR A 213 -9.84 21.97 -7.56
N ARG A 214 -9.00 23.01 -7.56
CA ARG A 214 -9.18 24.25 -8.33
C ARG A 214 -7.85 25.01 -8.47
N ASP A 215 -7.84 26.01 -9.34
CA ASP A 215 -6.70 26.91 -9.54
C ASP A 215 -6.35 27.70 -8.28
N GLY A 216 -5.09 28.13 -8.18
CA GLY A 216 -4.57 28.92 -7.05
C GLY A 216 -4.29 28.12 -5.78
N GLN A 217 -4.41 26.78 -5.81
CA GLN A 217 -4.11 25.95 -4.64
C GLN A 217 -2.65 25.49 -4.57
N LEU A 218 -1.99 25.25 -5.71
CA LEU A 218 -0.61 24.79 -5.75
C LEU A 218 0.34 25.94 -5.45
N ASP A 219 1.31 25.71 -4.57
CA ASP A 219 2.43 26.64 -4.36
C ASP A 219 3.22 26.81 -5.65
N GLU A 220 3.39 28.06 -6.10
CA GLU A 220 3.99 28.34 -7.40
C GLU A 220 5.47 27.95 -7.48
N GLU A 221 6.21 28.07 -6.39
CA GLU A 221 7.63 27.73 -6.37
C GLU A 221 7.81 26.21 -6.44
N LEU A 222 7.02 25.48 -5.66
CA LEU A 222 6.96 24.03 -5.72
C LEU A 222 6.58 23.52 -7.13
N GLY A 223 5.56 24.13 -7.74
CA GLY A 223 5.14 23.80 -9.10
C GLY A 223 6.24 24.04 -10.14
N ARG A 224 6.89 25.22 -10.11
CA ARG A 224 7.98 25.56 -11.03
C ARG A 224 9.20 24.65 -10.87
N ASP A 225 9.53 24.25 -9.64
CA ASP A 225 10.62 23.31 -9.38
C ASP A 225 10.36 21.95 -10.02
N VAL A 226 9.15 21.42 -9.88
CA VAL A 226 8.75 20.12 -10.47
C VAL A 226 8.73 20.18 -12.00
N GLU A 227 8.14 21.23 -12.59
CA GLU A 227 8.17 21.45 -14.05
C GLU A 227 9.61 21.42 -14.58
N LYS A 228 10.53 22.09 -13.87
CA LYS A 228 11.95 22.13 -14.23
C LYS A 228 12.62 20.76 -14.08
N ARG A 229 12.42 20.05 -12.96
CA ARG A 229 13.05 18.74 -12.70
C ARG A 229 12.62 17.67 -13.69
N PHE A 230 11.34 17.64 -14.06
CA PHE A 230 10.80 16.63 -14.97
C PHE A 230 10.76 17.07 -16.43
N GLY A 231 11.05 18.34 -16.74
CA GLY A 231 10.93 18.87 -18.10
C GLY A 231 9.50 18.84 -18.62
N VAL A 232 8.51 18.97 -17.72
CA VAL A 232 7.08 19.00 -18.03
C VAL A 232 6.58 20.44 -18.00
N SER A 233 5.48 20.72 -18.69
CA SER A 233 4.78 22.00 -18.58
C SER A 233 3.32 21.74 -18.25
N PHE A 234 2.90 22.09 -17.05
CA PHE A 234 1.54 21.87 -16.56
C PHE A 234 0.51 22.55 -17.45
N GLU A 235 0.79 23.77 -17.91
CA GLU A 235 -0.11 24.48 -18.84
C GLU A 235 -0.24 23.78 -20.20
N LYS A 236 0.85 23.20 -20.74
CA LYS A 236 0.76 22.41 -21.98
C LYS A 236 0.00 21.11 -21.76
N GLU A 237 0.23 20.44 -20.63
CA GLU A 237 -0.50 19.22 -20.28
C GLU A 237 -1.99 19.50 -20.06
N ARG A 238 -2.32 20.61 -19.41
CA ARG A 238 -3.69 21.12 -19.28
C ARG A 238 -4.37 21.30 -20.63
N ALA A 239 -3.72 22.02 -21.55
CA ALA A 239 -4.26 22.24 -22.89
C ALA A 239 -4.49 20.91 -23.64
N LYS A 240 -3.56 19.95 -23.54
CA LYS A 240 -3.73 18.62 -24.14
C LYS A 240 -4.92 17.87 -23.54
N ARG A 241 -5.21 18.06 -22.24
CA ARG A 241 -6.19 17.30 -21.46
C ARG A 241 -7.55 17.99 -21.32
N ALA A 242 -7.77 19.11 -22.02
CA ALA A 242 -9.03 19.87 -21.98
C ALA A 242 -10.28 19.01 -22.24
N GLU A 243 -10.16 18.07 -23.21
CA GLU A 243 -11.24 17.16 -23.64
C GLU A 243 -11.46 15.95 -22.71
N LEU A 244 -10.62 15.74 -21.67
CA LEU A 244 -10.87 14.65 -20.71
C LEU A 244 -12.12 14.96 -19.90
N THR A 245 -12.92 13.92 -19.66
CA THR A 245 -14.13 14.00 -18.83
C THR A 245 -13.85 13.42 -17.44
N GLY A 246 -14.53 14.00 -16.45
CA GLY A 246 -14.50 13.49 -15.08
C GLY A 246 -15.51 12.39 -14.84
N PRO A 247 -15.84 12.14 -13.56
CA PRO A 247 -16.92 11.23 -13.17
C PRO A 247 -18.22 11.55 -13.94
N THR A 248 -18.96 10.50 -14.30
CA THR A 248 -20.17 10.55 -15.13
C THR A 248 -21.26 11.43 -14.51
N HIS A 249 -21.37 11.43 -13.18
CA HIS A 249 -22.35 12.19 -12.42
C HIS A 249 -21.81 13.54 -11.92
N GLY A 250 -20.63 13.94 -12.42
CA GLY A 250 -19.88 15.06 -11.86
C GLY A 250 -19.21 14.71 -10.52
N ILE A 251 -18.48 15.67 -9.96
CA ILE A 251 -17.88 15.50 -8.63
C ILE A 251 -19.00 15.42 -7.60
N HIS A 252 -19.03 14.34 -6.81
CA HIS A 252 -20.03 14.17 -5.77
C HIS A 252 -19.88 15.26 -4.69
N PRO A 253 -20.98 15.88 -4.21
CA PRO A 253 -20.92 17.03 -3.30
C PRO A 253 -20.33 16.73 -1.91
N LEU A 254 -20.32 15.46 -1.50
CA LEU A 254 -19.68 15.00 -0.25
C LEU A 254 -18.19 14.64 -0.40
N ALA A 255 -17.67 14.58 -1.63
CA ALA A 255 -16.23 14.39 -1.84
C ALA A 255 -15.46 15.68 -1.51
N ASN A 256 -14.13 15.62 -1.58
CA ASN A 256 -13.24 16.76 -1.38
C ASN A 256 -13.48 17.42 -0.01
N GLY A 257 -13.60 16.63 1.07
CA GLY A 257 -13.79 17.16 2.43
C GLY A 257 -12.62 18.01 2.95
N GLY A 258 -11.51 18.06 2.21
CA GLY A 258 -10.40 18.99 2.44
C GLY A 258 -10.82 20.45 2.49
N GLY A 259 -10.14 21.24 3.33
CA GLY A 259 -10.47 22.65 3.52
C GLY A 259 -11.54 22.92 4.60
N LYS A 260 -12.13 21.86 5.19
CA LYS A 260 -12.98 21.91 6.39
C LYS A 260 -12.20 21.75 7.70
N GLY A 261 -10.90 21.47 7.65
CA GLY A 261 -10.07 21.40 8.85
C GLY A 261 -10.03 20.02 9.50
N LEU A 262 -10.03 18.95 8.70
CA LEU A 262 -10.13 17.58 9.21
C LEU A 262 -8.78 17.09 9.73
N ILE A 263 -8.69 16.86 11.05
CA ILE A 263 -7.48 16.36 11.70
C ILE A 263 -7.75 15.08 12.49
N PRO A 264 -6.98 14.00 12.28
CA PRO A 264 -6.99 12.84 13.15
C PRO A 264 -6.48 13.19 14.55
N LYS A 265 -7.21 12.76 15.58
CA LYS A 265 -6.85 12.91 16.99
C LYS A 265 -6.99 11.59 17.71
N LEU A 266 -6.06 11.34 18.63
CA LEU A 266 -6.14 10.20 19.52
C LEU A 266 -7.15 10.47 20.63
N ARG A 267 -7.94 9.47 20.97
CA ARG A 267 -8.85 9.50 22.11
C ARG A 267 -8.67 8.23 22.92
N GLU A 268 -8.69 8.41 24.24
CA GLU A 268 -8.82 7.30 25.17
C GLU A 268 -10.30 6.91 25.29
N VAL A 269 -10.56 5.61 25.28
CA VAL A 269 -11.85 4.97 25.46
C VAL A 269 -11.67 3.71 26.30
N ASP A 270 -12.77 3.15 26.80
CA ASP A 270 -12.70 1.84 27.46
C ASP A 270 -12.24 0.77 26.47
N CYS A 271 -11.11 0.13 26.79
CA CYS A 271 -10.56 -0.96 26.00
C CYS A 271 -11.31 -2.25 26.29
N LYS A 272 -11.72 -2.98 25.24
CA LYS A 272 -12.16 -4.38 25.42
C LYS A 272 -10.92 -5.28 25.48
N PRO A 273 -10.60 -5.89 26.64
CA PRO A 273 -9.40 -6.71 26.76
C PRO A 273 -9.56 -8.02 26.00
N ALA A 274 -8.45 -8.61 25.55
CA ALA A 274 -8.46 -9.87 24.79
C ALA A 274 -9.16 -11.02 25.55
N ASP A 275 -9.09 -11.01 26.90
CA ASP A 275 -9.69 -12.01 27.77
C ASP A 275 -11.23 -11.88 27.92
N SER A 276 -11.84 -10.87 27.30
CA SER A 276 -13.29 -10.62 27.41
C SER A 276 -14.17 -11.51 26.53
N VAL A 277 -13.60 -12.33 25.64
CA VAL A 277 -14.34 -13.30 24.83
C VAL A 277 -14.22 -14.70 25.47
N PRO A 278 -15.34 -15.39 25.76
CA PRO A 278 -15.31 -16.70 26.39
C PRO A 278 -14.57 -17.69 25.48
N ARG A 279 -13.43 -18.20 25.97
CA ARG A 279 -12.71 -19.29 25.33
C ARG A 279 -13.59 -20.53 25.42
N LEU A 280 -13.86 -21.17 24.29
CA LEU A 280 -14.37 -22.54 24.31
C LEU A 280 -13.26 -23.40 24.92
N SER A 281 -13.32 -23.63 26.23
CA SER A 281 -12.40 -24.54 26.87
C SER A 281 -12.59 -25.92 26.25
N ILE A 282 -11.49 -26.65 26.06
CA ILE A 282 -11.53 -28.06 25.65
C ILE A 282 -12.46 -28.86 26.59
N GLU A 283 -12.52 -28.49 27.88
CA GLU A 283 -13.50 -29.02 28.85
C GLU A 283 -14.96 -28.76 28.45
N ALA A 284 -15.34 -27.57 27.99
CA ALA A 284 -16.69 -27.29 27.51
C ALA A 284 -17.05 -28.13 26.27
N MET A 285 -16.05 -28.39 25.41
CA MET A 285 -16.20 -29.25 24.24
C MET A 285 -16.34 -30.74 24.62
N PHE A 286 -15.59 -31.20 25.64
CA PHE A 286 -15.72 -32.54 26.23
C PHE A 286 -17.04 -32.72 26.97
N ILE A 287 -17.56 -31.69 27.65
CA ILE A 287 -18.88 -31.73 28.28
C ILE A 287 -19.97 -31.83 27.20
N ALA A 288 -19.86 -31.07 26.09
CA ALA A 288 -20.81 -31.16 24.98
C ALA A 288 -20.79 -32.54 24.29
N THR A 289 -19.61 -33.14 24.08
CA THR A 289 -19.51 -34.50 23.51
C THR A 289 -19.92 -35.60 24.49
N SER A 290 -19.67 -35.42 25.79
CA SER A 290 -20.12 -36.35 26.84
C SER A 290 -21.63 -36.30 27.02
N MET A 291 -22.26 -35.13 26.92
CA MET A 291 -23.73 -34.99 26.97
C MET A 291 -24.43 -35.64 25.77
N VAL A 292 -23.82 -35.61 24.58
CA VAL A 292 -24.33 -36.36 23.42
C VAL A 292 -24.20 -37.87 23.64
N SER A 293 -23.11 -38.35 24.24
CA SER A 293 -22.93 -39.78 24.56
C SER A 293 -23.85 -40.29 25.70
N LEU A 294 -24.23 -39.44 26.65
CA LEU A 294 -25.20 -39.75 27.71
C LEU A 294 -26.66 -39.77 27.18
N SER A 295 -26.98 -38.91 26.21
CA SER A 295 -28.29 -38.89 25.53
C SER A 295 -28.55 -40.18 24.73
N THR A 296 -27.51 -40.73 24.07
CA THR A 296 -27.63 -41.98 23.32
C THR A 296 -27.66 -43.25 24.18
N ARG A 297 -27.27 -43.19 25.46
CA ARG A 297 -27.36 -44.36 26.39
C ARG A 297 -28.69 -44.43 27.15
N ASN A 298 -29.42 -43.33 27.30
CA ASN A 298 -30.74 -43.33 27.94
C ASN A 298 -31.92 -43.62 26.99
N SER A 299 -31.72 -43.67 25.67
CA SER A 299 -32.79 -43.99 24.70
C SER A 299 -32.95 -45.49 24.39
N ALA A 300 -32.22 -46.38 25.08
CA ALA A 300 -32.30 -47.83 24.88
C ALA A 300 -33.11 -48.59 25.96
N CYS A 301 -33.81 -47.89 26.85
CA CYS A 301 -34.66 -48.52 27.85
C CYS A 301 -35.94 -47.71 28.07
N THR A 302 -36.95 -47.91 27.21
CA THR A 302 -38.40 -47.80 27.48
C THR A 302 -39.16 -47.88 26.15
N SER A 303 -39.26 -49.09 25.61
CA SER A 303 -40.24 -49.42 24.57
C SER A 303 -41.53 -49.86 25.25
N ASN A 304 -42.54 -48.99 25.27
CA ASN A 304 -43.99 -49.26 25.28
C ASN A 304 -44.74 -48.15 26.01
N THR A 305 -45.26 -47.18 25.26
CA THR A 305 -46.65 -46.69 25.35
C THR A 305 -46.84 -45.48 24.41
N LEU A 306 -48.07 -45.29 23.95
CA LEU A 306 -48.60 -44.13 23.18
C LEU A 306 -48.50 -44.20 21.65
N LYS A 307 -49.19 -45.21 21.09
CA LYS A 307 -50.12 -44.98 19.98
C LYS A 307 -51.29 -44.13 20.50
N LEU A 308 -51.40 -42.86 20.11
CA LEU A 308 -52.66 -42.11 19.90
C LEU A 308 -52.35 -40.62 19.69
N ARG A 309 -52.43 -40.18 18.42
CA ARG A 309 -52.89 -38.86 17.92
C ARG A 309 -52.22 -38.54 16.58
N SER A 310 -52.63 -39.28 15.54
CA SER A 310 -52.49 -38.85 14.15
C SER A 310 -53.85 -38.36 13.66
N ARG A 311 -54.08 -37.04 13.69
CA ARG A 311 -55.04 -36.29 12.84
C ARG A 311 -55.14 -34.86 13.36
N GLN A 312 -54.28 -33.99 12.86
CA GLN A 312 -54.60 -32.62 12.40
C GLN A 312 -53.30 -31.95 11.92
N LEU A 313 -53.44 -31.03 10.96
CA LEU A 313 -52.40 -30.21 10.31
C LEU A 313 -51.74 -30.80 9.05
N LYS A 314 -52.57 -31.02 8.02
CA LYS A 314 -52.21 -30.80 6.60
C LYS A 314 -52.94 -29.53 6.12
N THR A 315 -52.36 -28.36 6.37
CA THR A 315 -52.70 -27.10 5.67
C THR A 315 -51.69 -26.02 6.06
N LEU A 316 -50.68 -25.80 5.20
CA LEU A 316 -50.08 -24.51 4.82
C LEU A 316 -48.75 -24.80 4.10
N ARG A 317 -48.84 -25.04 2.79
CA ARG A 317 -47.72 -24.93 1.83
C ARG A 317 -48.26 -24.16 0.64
N ARG A 318 -48.00 -22.85 0.58
CA ARG A 318 -48.00 -21.98 -0.62
C ARG A 318 -47.78 -20.53 -0.19
N SER A 319 -46.84 -19.87 -0.85
CA SER A 319 -46.38 -18.46 -0.73
C SER A 319 -44.90 -18.42 -0.30
N LEU A 320 -43.93 -17.83 -1.00
CA LEU A 320 -43.84 -17.06 -2.25
C LEU A 320 -42.37 -17.17 -2.72
N ASN A 321 -42.15 -17.20 -4.03
CA ASN A 321 -40.84 -17.15 -4.70
C ASN A 321 -41.02 -16.19 -5.89
N PRO A 322 -40.26 -15.10 -6.06
CA PRO A 322 -40.41 -14.25 -7.25
C PRO A 322 -39.39 -14.63 -8.34
N LYS A 323 -39.89 -14.71 -9.58
CA LYS A 323 -39.13 -14.71 -10.83
C LYS A 323 -39.68 -13.58 -11.74
N PRO A 324 -38.90 -13.11 -12.74
CA PRO A 324 -38.95 -11.74 -13.25
C PRO A 324 -40.03 -11.53 -14.31
N LEU A 325 -40.50 -10.28 -14.42
CA LEU A 325 -41.46 -9.83 -15.43
C LEU A 325 -40.73 -9.25 -16.66
N ILE A 326 -41.05 -9.87 -17.79
CA ILE A 326 -40.90 -9.34 -19.15
C ILE A 326 -42.16 -8.53 -19.44
N SER A 327 -42.03 -7.33 -20.00
CA SER A 327 -43.10 -6.69 -20.76
C SER A 327 -42.60 -6.32 -22.15
N GLN A 328 -43.29 -6.84 -23.17
CA GLN A 328 -43.24 -6.36 -24.54
C GLN A 328 -44.42 -5.40 -24.75
N SER A 329 -44.19 -4.28 -25.41
CA SER A 329 -45.20 -3.63 -26.24
C SER A 329 -44.60 -3.41 -27.63
N LYS A 330 -45.36 -3.80 -28.66
CA LYS A 330 -45.10 -3.59 -30.08
C LYS A 330 -46.06 -2.50 -30.60
N ASN A 331 -45.59 -1.68 -31.53
CA ASN A 331 -46.25 -1.26 -32.79
C ASN A 331 -45.29 -0.30 -33.53
N HIS A 332 -44.70 -0.69 -34.68
CA HIS A 332 -45.15 -0.41 -36.08
C HIS A 332 -44.85 1.06 -36.51
N VAL A 333 -44.23 1.49 -37.62
CA VAL A 333 -43.87 1.03 -39.00
C VAL A 333 -42.82 2.05 -39.52
N SER A 334 -41.59 1.66 -39.93
CA SER A 334 -41.01 1.61 -41.31
C SER A 334 -40.52 2.96 -41.92
N PRO A 335 -39.76 3.00 -43.05
CA PRO A 335 -38.39 3.55 -43.05
C PRO A 335 -38.17 4.69 -44.07
N SER A 336 -37.08 5.44 -43.96
CA SER A 336 -36.58 6.22 -45.10
C SER A 336 -35.06 6.24 -45.19
N SER A 337 -34.60 5.69 -46.30
CA SER A 337 -33.25 5.73 -46.83
C SER A 337 -33.01 7.03 -47.60
N SER A 338 -31.90 7.71 -47.33
CA SER A 338 -31.10 8.47 -48.32
C SER A 338 -29.77 8.83 -47.63
N GLY A 339 -28.57 8.62 -48.18
CA GLY A 339 -28.17 8.52 -49.57
C GLY A 339 -27.78 9.89 -50.10
N ARG A 340 -26.57 10.37 -49.74
CA ARG A 340 -25.71 11.42 -50.37
C ARG A 340 -24.87 12.11 -49.30
N ALA A 341 -23.69 12.65 -49.55
CA ALA A 341 -22.67 12.53 -50.57
C ALA A 341 -21.53 13.40 -50.03
N HIS A 342 -20.30 12.96 -50.22
CA HIS A 342 -19.11 13.77 -49.97
C HIS A 342 -19.16 15.11 -50.72
N PRO A 343 -18.73 16.22 -50.09
CA PRO A 343 -18.12 17.31 -50.82
C PRO A 343 -16.60 17.16 -50.75
N ASN A 344 -16.01 16.94 -51.93
CA ASN A 344 -14.60 17.21 -52.21
C ASN A 344 -14.31 18.69 -51.90
N HIS A 345 -13.46 18.95 -50.90
CA HIS A 345 -12.75 20.22 -50.82
C HIS A 345 -11.30 20.01 -51.25
N HIS A 346 -11.01 20.48 -52.46
CA HIS A 346 -9.67 20.75 -52.94
C HIS A 346 -8.97 21.74 -52.00
N PHE A 347 -7.89 21.28 -51.35
CA PHE A 347 -6.87 22.16 -50.79
C PHE A 347 -5.79 22.40 -51.85
N PRO A 348 -5.36 23.65 -52.09
CA PRO A 348 -4.19 23.91 -52.92
C PRO A 348 -2.92 23.49 -52.16
N ARG A 349 -2.05 22.71 -52.83
CA ARG A 349 -0.69 22.45 -52.38
C ARG A 349 0.05 23.79 -52.23
N ARG A 350 0.48 24.11 -51.00
CA ARG A 350 1.55 25.08 -50.77
C ARG A 350 2.74 24.35 -50.18
N ASP A 351 3.82 24.34 -50.96
CA ASP A 351 5.17 24.14 -50.47
C ASP A 351 5.47 25.16 -49.36
N CYS A 352 5.85 24.66 -48.20
CA CYS A 352 6.46 25.46 -47.15
C CYS A 352 7.54 24.60 -46.46
N HIS A 353 8.75 24.65 -47.01
CA HIS A 353 9.96 24.30 -46.28
C HIS A 353 10.11 25.23 -45.07
N ARG A 354 9.58 24.82 -43.91
CA ARG A 354 9.93 25.42 -42.62
C ARG A 354 10.76 24.41 -41.84
N ARG A 355 12.05 24.72 -41.69
CA ARG A 355 12.99 23.96 -40.88
C ARG A 355 12.48 23.98 -39.43
N HIS A 356 12.13 22.82 -38.89
CA HIS A 356 11.96 22.65 -37.46
C HIS A 356 13.33 22.86 -36.78
N PRO A 357 13.42 23.65 -35.70
CA PRO A 357 14.62 23.64 -34.87
C PRO A 357 14.79 22.21 -34.32
N LYS A 358 15.96 21.61 -34.59
CA LYS A 358 16.34 20.33 -33.99
C LYS A 358 16.34 20.52 -32.47
N LEU A 359 15.45 19.80 -31.79
CA LEU A 359 15.54 19.64 -30.34
C LEU A 359 16.92 19.06 -30.00
N PRO A 360 17.60 19.57 -28.96
CA PRO A 360 18.85 18.98 -28.52
C PRO A 360 18.60 17.51 -28.14
N PRO A 361 19.56 16.61 -28.38
CA PRO A 361 19.43 15.22 -28.01
C PRO A 361 19.19 15.11 -26.50
N TYR A 362 18.13 14.39 -26.15
CA TYR A 362 17.76 14.02 -24.80
C TYR A 362 18.97 13.37 -24.12
N GLN A 363 19.50 14.01 -23.07
CA GLN A 363 20.53 13.41 -22.22
C GLN A 363 19.88 12.27 -21.44
N THR A 364 19.99 11.05 -21.97
CA THR A 364 19.79 9.84 -21.18
C THR A 364 20.93 9.75 -20.18
N ASN A 365 20.77 10.33 -18.99
CA ASN A 365 21.51 9.82 -17.85
C ASN A 365 20.99 8.39 -17.62
N PRO A 366 21.84 7.35 -17.62
CA PRO A 366 21.42 6.02 -17.23
C PRO A 366 21.22 6.02 -15.71
N SER A 367 20.13 6.62 -15.24
CA SER A 367 19.70 6.45 -13.87
C SER A 367 19.21 5.00 -13.73
N THR A 368 19.81 4.33 -12.77
CA THR A 368 19.47 3.01 -12.25
C THR A 368 17.95 2.82 -12.27
N PRO A 369 17.42 1.66 -12.72
CA PRO A 369 15.98 1.41 -12.62
C PRO A 369 15.52 1.70 -11.19
N LEU A 370 14.42 2.44 -11.06
CA LEU A 370 13.75 2.75 -9.80
C LEU A 370 13.49 1.42 -9.07
N ARG A 371 14.36 1.09 -8.12
CA ARG A 371 14.08 0.04 -7.14
C ARG A 371 13.43 0.76 -5.97
N LEU A 372 12.13 0.54 -5.79
CA LEU A 372 11.55 0.63 -4.45
C LEU A 372 12.53 -0.08 -3.51
N LYS A 373 12.87 0.52 -2.36
CA LYS A 373 13.76 -0.14 -1.38
C LYS A 373 13.31 -1.58 -1.23
N GLU A 374 14.17 -2.51 -1.66
CA GLU A 374 13.75 -3.89 -1.84
C GLU A 374 13.30 -4.41 -0.48
N GLN A 375 12.04 -4.86 -0.44
CA GLN A 375 11.47 -5.52 0.72
C GLN A 375 12.14 -6.89 0.74
N ASN A 376 12.88 -7.17 1.81
CA ASN A 376 13.84 -8.28 1.85
C ASN A 376 13.49 -9.33 2.91
N SER A 377 12.53 -9.04 3.77
CA SER A 377 11.99 -10.02 4.70
C SER A 377 10.47 -9.97 4.78
N VAL A 378 9.89 -11.13 5.06
CA VAL A 378 8.47 -11.30 5.39
C VAL A 378 8.37 -11.85 6.81
N LEU A 379 7.64 -11.14 7.67
CA LEU A 379 7.27 -11.60 9.02
C LEU A 379 5.75 -11.82 9.05
N ALA A 380 5.31 -12.89 9.70
CA ALA A 380 3.89 -13.17 9.92
C ALA A 380 3.59 -13.13 11.41
N THR A 381 2.52 -12.45 11.79
CA THR A 381 2.05 -12.33 13.18
C THR A 381 0.60 -11.86 13.24
N PHE A 382 0.13 -11.37 14.40
CA PHE A 382 -1.23 -10.89 14.62
C PHE A 382 -1.25 -9.50 15.25
N HIS A 383 -2.19 -8.68 14.78
CA HIS A 383 -2.46 -7.37 15.32
C HIS A 383 -3.83 -7.28 15.98
N PHE A 384 -3.91 -6.39 16.96
CA PHE A 384 -5.09 -6.08 17.72
C PHE A 384 -5.37 -4.59 17.63
N TYR A 385 -6.65 -4.21 17.57
CA TYR A 385 -6.99 -2.79 17.60
C TYR A 385 -6.70 -2.22 18.98
N GLY A 386 -6.02 -1.07 19.04
CA GLY A 386 -5.65 -0.44 20.31
C GLY A 386 -6.83 -0.02 21.21
N TYR A 387 -8.06 -0.12 20.72
CA TYR A 387 -9.27 0.12 21.50
C TYR A 387 -10.14 -1.12 21.69
N ASP A 388 -9.86 -2.21 20.97
CA ASP A 388 -10.65 -3.44 21.01
C ASP A 388 -9.75 -4.63 20.71
N MET A 389 -9.14 -5.19 21.75
CA MET A 389 -8.21 -6.30 21.64
C MET A 389 -8.89 -7.63 21.29
N THR A 390 -10.22 -7.65 21.20
CA THR A 390 -10.98 -8.82 20.74
C THR A 390 -10.98 -8.96 19.21
N ARG A 391 -10.60 -7.88 18.50
CA ARG A 391 -10.53 -7.83 17.05
C ARG A 391 -9.10 -8.12 16.62
N GLN A 392 -8.88 -9.32 16.09
CA GLN A 392 -7.56 -9.86 15.76
C GLN A 392 -7.42 -10.00 14.25
N VAL A 393 -6.28 -9.56 13.72
CA VAL A 393 -5.98 -9.58 12.29
C VAL A 393 -4.64 -10.26 12.07
N GLU A 394 -4.59 -11.28 11.22
CA GLU A 394 -3.31 -11.81 10.72
C GLU A 394 -2.62 -10.75 9.86
N ALA A 395 -1.34 -10.51 10.15
CA ALA A 395 -0.55 -9.45 9.57
C ALA A 395 0.71 -10.01 8.94
N HIS A 396 0.85 -9.83 7.61
CA HIS A 396 2.04 -10.17 6.86
C HIS A 396 2.84 -8.91 6.59
N HIS A 397 3.94 -8.76 7.30
CA HIS A 397 4.87 -7.64 7.20
C HIS A 397 5.87 -7.93 6.10
N PHE A 398 5.89 -7.11 5.08
CA PHE A 398 6.96 -7.10 4.09
C PHE A 398 7.85 -5.92 4.44
N CYS A 399 9.08 -6.21 4.88
CA CYS A 399 9.96 -5.24 5.53
C CYS A 399 11.19 -4.90 4.70
N ALA A 400 11.51 -3.61 4.70
CA ALA A 400 12.72 -3.03 4.14
C ALA A 400 13.50 -2.38 5.27
N HIS A 401 14.72 -2.86 5.48
CA HIS A 401 15.66 -2.27 6.42
C HIS A 401 16.10 -0.92 5.86
N GLN A 402 15.81 0.14 6.61
CA GLN A 402 16.26 1.49 6.24
C GLN A 402 17.73 1.66 6.61
N ASN A 403 18.11 1.08 7.74
CA ASN A 403 19.46 1.00 8.30
C ASN A 403 19.44 -0.04 9.46
N GLU A 404 20.49 -0.12 10.28
CA GLU A 404 20.54 -1.08 11.41
C GLU A 404 19.54 -0.81 12.53
N GLU A 405 19.01 0.41 12.62
CA GLU A 405 18.16 0.85 13.72
C GLU A 405 16.70 1.07 13.33
N MET A 406 16.37 1.02 12.04
CA MET A 406 15.01 1.23 11.56
C MET A 406 14.65 0.27 10.41
N ARG A 407 13.50 -0.39 10.55
CA ARG A 407 12.81 -1.09 9.46
C ARG A 407 11.46 -0.43 9.20
N GLN A 408 11.04 -0.50 7.95
CA GLN A 408 9.72 -0.05 7.52
C GLN A 408 9.03 -1.22 6.80
N CYS A 409 7.84 -1.57 7.27
CA CYS A 409 7.13 -2.75 6.82
C CYS A 409 5.75 -2.39 6.29
N LEU A 410 5.43 -2.87 5.08
CA LEU A 410 4.09 -2.85 4.53
C LEU A 410 3.32 -4.07 5.06
N ILE A 411 2.10 -3.87 5.53
CA ILE A 411 1.29 -4.95 6.10
C ILE A 411 0.17 -5.31 5.13
N TYR A 412 0.15 -6.57 4.74
CA TYR A 412 -0.92 -7.17 3.94
C TYR A 412 -1.71 -8.18 4.77
N ASN A 413 -2.98 -8.37 4.43
CA ASN A 413 -3.86 -9.35 5.11
C ASN A 413 -3.59 -10.81 4.70
N THR A 414 -2.78 -11.04 3.67
CA THR A 414 -2.38 -12.36 3.15
C THR A 414 -1.06 -12.21 2.37
N PRO A 415 -0.24 -13.25 2.20
CA PRO A 415 0.96 -13.19 1.37
C PRO A 415 0.68 -13.32 -0.14
N GLU A 416 -0.58 -13.46 -0.54
CA GLU A 416 -0.99 -13.72 -1.93
C GLU A 416 -0.97 -12.47 -2.83
N ALA A 417 -1.08 -12.67 -4.16
CA ALA A 417 -0.94 -11.56 -5.11
C ALA A 417 -2.11 -10.55 -5.07
N ASP A 418 -3.30 -11.00 -4.68
CA ASP A 418 -4.53 -10.22 -4.51
C ASP A 418 -4.66 -9.64 -3.08
N ALA A 419 -3.57 -9.63 -2.32
CA ALA A 419 -3.57 -9.14 -0.96
C ALA A 419 -3.89 -7.65 -0.89
N LYS A 420 -4.75 -7.32 0.08
CA LYS A 420 -5.08 -5.95 0.43
C LYS A 420 -3.93 -5.37 1.24
N LEU A 421 -3.39 -4.23 0.83
CA LEU A 421 -2.52 -3.44 1.67
C LEU A 421 -3.38 -2.89 2.83
N ILE A 422 -3.20 -3.39 4.04
CA ILE A 422 -4.03 -3.04 5.20
C ILE A 422 -3.34 -2.14 6.20
N GLY A 423 -2.01 -2.05 6.17
CA GLY A 423 -1.27 -1.36 7.22
C GLY A 423 0.18 -1.07 6.90
N LEU A 424 0.83 -0.45 7.87
CA LEU A 424 2.26 -0.19 7.92
C LEU A 424 2.75 -0.39 9.36
N GLU A 425 3.98 -0.86 9.49
CA GLU A 425 4.71 -0.82 10.75
C GLU A 425 6.08 -0.16 10.58
N TYR A 426 6.45 0.61 11.60
CA TYR A 426 7.82 1.05 11.83
C TYR A 426 8.42 0.26 12.97
N ILE A 427 9.57 -0.34 12.73
CA ILE A 427 10.33 -1.06 13.76
C ILE A 427 11.61 -0.27 14.03
N ILE A 428 11.82 0.14 15.28
CA ILE A 428 13.02 0.90 15.66
C ILE A 428 13.78 0.21 16.80
N SER A 429 15.10 0.44 16.83
CA SER A 429 15.97 0.01 17.93
C SER A 429 15.51 0.59 19.26
N GLU A 430 15.87 -0.08 20.36
CA GLU A 430 15.72 0.48 21.70
C GLU A 430 16.37 1.87 21.82
N ASN A 431 17.54 2.07 21.20
CA ASN A 431 18.25 3.35 21.25
C ASN A 431 17.41 4.48 20.63
N LEU A 432 16.86 4.28 19.43
CA LEU A 432 15.98 5.27 18.81
C LEU A 432 14.70 5.47 19.62
N PHE A 433 14.10 4.38 20.12
CA PHE A 433 12.90 4.45 20.93
C PHE A 433 13.08 5.33 22.18
N LEU A 434 14.23 5.23 22.85
CA LEU A 434 14.55 6.05 24.02
C LEU A 434 14.68 7.55 23.71
N THR A 435 14.98 7.91 22.45
CA THR A 435 15.04 9.31 22.01
C THR A 435 13.67 9.92 21.69
N LEU A 436 12.62 9.10 21.60
CA LEU A 436 11.28 9.59 21.27
C LEU A 436 10.72 10.49 22.39
N PRO A 437 9.92 11.51 22.03
CA PRO A 437 9.10 12.23 22.99
C PRO A 437 8.20 11.27 23.78
N ASP A 438 7.93 11.58 25.04
CA ASP A 438 7.15 10.70 25.92
C ASP A 438 5.71 10.52 25.43
N GLU A 439 5.14 11.51 24.74
CA GLU A 439 3.83 11.43 24.11
C GLU A 439 3.78 10.47 22.90
N GLU A 440 4.92 10.17 22.28
CA GLU A 440 5.00 9.21 21.18
C GLU A 440 5.06 7.78 21.68
N LYS A 441 5.80 7.52 22.76
CA LYS A 441 6.07 6.17 23.29
C LYS A 441 4.82 5.28 23.47
N PRO A 442 3.65 5.79 23.91
CA PRO A 442 2.41 5.01 23.98
C PRO A 442 1.91 4.42 22.65
N LEU A 443 2.32 5.01 21.52
CA LEU A 443 1.97 4.55 20.17
C LEU A 443 2.82 3.35 19.71
N TRP A 444 3.83 2.97 20.48
CA TRP A 444 4.74 1.88 20.14
C TRP A 444 4.53 0.72 21.09
N HIS A 445 4.82 -0.49 20.63
CA HIS A 445 4.78 -1.71 21.41
C HIS A 445 6.13 -2.43 21.34
N SER A 446 6.43 -3.30 22.30
CA SER A 446 7.65 -4.12 22.27
C SER A 446 7.42 -5.44 21.53
N HIS A 447 8.35 -5.84 20.67
CA HIS A 447 8.31 -7.14 19.97
C HIS A 447 8.78 -8.32 20.84
N LEU A 448 9.30 -8.07 22.06
CA LEU A 448 9.91 -9.10 22.90
C LEU A 448 9.01 -10.32 23.07
N TYR A 449 7.77 -10.10 23.50
CA TYR A 449 6.87 -11.21 23.79
C TYR A 449 6.46 -11.94 22.51
N GLU A 450 6.13 -11.21 21.47
CA GLU A 450 5.71 -11.76 20.17
C GLU A 450 6.79 -12.67 19.55
N VAL A 451 8.06 -12.26 19.58
CA VAL A 451 9.19 -13.07 19.12
C VAL A 451 9.38 -14.30 20.00
N LYS A 452 9.40 -14.13 21.33
CA LYS A 452 9.66 -15.23 22.27
C LYS A 452 8.52 -16.23 22.38
N SER A 453 7.28 -15.80 22.11
CA SER A 453 6.11 -16.68 22.08
C SER A 453 6.09 -17.62 20.87
N GLY A 454 6.97 -17.40 19.88
CA GLY A 454 6.99 -18.15 18.62
C GLY A 454 5.93 -17.72 17.61
N VAL A 455 5.08 -16.74 17.97
CA VAL A 455 3.96 -16.27 17.15
C VAL A 455 4.42 -15.40 15.99
N LEU A 456 5.43 -14.55 16.19
CA LEU A 456 6.09 -13.86 15.07
C LEU A 456 7.16 -14.77 14.48
N PHE A 457 7.04 -15.07 13.20
CA PHE A 457 7.96 -15.95 12.48
C PHE A 457 8.18 -15.48 11.05
N MET A 458 9.23 -16.00 10.42
CA MET A 458 9.56 -15.74 9.02
C MET A 458 9.13 -16.92 8.14
N PRO A 459 8.03 -16.81 7.37
CA PRO A 459 7.55 -17.93 6.56
C PRO A 459 8.62 -18.46 5.61
N ARG A 460 8.82 -19.79 5.61
CA ARG A 460 9.76 -20.55 4.77
C ARG A 460 11.24 -20.31 5.03
N VAL A 461 11.62 -19.47 5.99
CA VAL A 461 13.03 -19.20 6.31
C VAL A 461 13.56 -20.28 7.25
N PRO A 462 14.74 -20.86 6.98
CA PRO A 462 15.36 -21.84 7.88
C PRO A 462 15.66 -21.25 9.27
N GLY A 463 15.40 -22.03 10.31
CA GLY A 463 15.50 -21.59 11.71
C GLY A 463 16.79 -20.87 12.11
N PRO A 464 18.01 -21.27 11.67
CA PRO A 464 19.23 -20.53 12.00
C PRO A 464 19.27 -19.11 11.42
N ILE A 465 18.78 -18.92 10.19
CA ILE A 465 18.72 -17.61 9.52
C ILE A 465 17.64 -16.75 10.17
N GLU A 466 16.45 -17.34 10.37
CA GLU A 466 15.35 -16.69 11.07
C GLU A 466 15.77 -16.22 12.47
N ARG A 467 16.45 -17.09 13.23
CA ARG A 467 16.93 -16.76 14.59
C ARG A 467 17.83 -15.53 14.61
N GLN A 468 18.70 -15.35 13.61
CA GLN A 468 19.60 -14.21 13.54
C GLN A 468 18.83 -12.89 13.35
N ASP A 469 17.81 -12.91 12.49
CA ASP A 469 16.97 -11.72 12.28
C ASP A 469 16.07 -11.44 13.49
N LEU A 470 15.44 -12.48 14.04
CA LEU A 470 14.52 -12.36 15.17
C LEU A 470 15.21 -11.99 16.48
N ASP A 471 16.49 -12.33 16.69
CA ASP A 471 17.26 -11.84 17.84
C ASP A 471 17.39 -10.31 17.83
N LYS A 472 17.52 -9.69 16.64
CA LYS A 472 17.48 -8.23 16.50
C LYS A 472 16.08 -7.71 16.77
N VAL A 473 15.05 -8.30 16.14
CA VAL A 473 13.65 -7.87 16.31
C VAL A 473 13.20 -7.95 17.79
N CYS A 474 13.64 -8.95 18.54
CA CYS A 474 13.32 -9.13 19.97
C CYS A 474 13.66 -7.91 20.84
N LYS A 475 14.60 -7.06 20.39
CA LYS A 475 15.13 -5.89 21.10
C LYS A 475 14.55 -4.55 20.59
N THR A 476 13.51 -4.61 19.76
CA THR A 476 12.96 -3.44 19.06
C THR A 476 11.56 -3.08 19.53
N TYR A 477 11.11 -1.90 19.11
CA TYR A 477 9.76 -1.39 19.33
C TYR A 477 9.07 -1.13 17.98
N GLY A 478 7.79 -1.49 17.89
CA GLY A 478 6.95 -1.37 16.69
C GLY A 478 5.86 -0.30 16.83
N LYS A 479 5.67 0.56 15.84
CA LYS A 479 4.49 1.45 15.71
C LYS A 479 3.69 1.02 14.50
N THR A 480 2.49 0.52 14.77
CA THR A 480 1.71 -0.24 13.81
C THR A 480 0.38 0.42 13.58
N ILE A 481 0.03 0.59 12.31
CA ILE A 481 -1.15 1.35 11.90
C ILE A 481 -1.86 0.56 10.82
N HIS A 482 -3.15 0.29 11.01
CA HIS A 482 -4.01 -0.27 9.97
C HIS A 482 -4.90 0.80 9.36
N PHE A 483 -4.93 0.85 8.04
CA PHE A 483 -5.71 1.78 7.21
C PHE A 483 -6.98 1.12 6.67
N TRP A 484 -7.07 -0.22 6.70
CA TRP A 484 -8.21 -0.99 6.25
C TRP A 484 -8.59 -2.06 7.27
N GLN A 485 -9.81 -1.97 7.80
CA GLN A 485 -10.34 -2.87 8.82
C GLN A 485 -10.94 -4.17 8.25
N VAL A 486 -10.10 -5.02 7.66
CA VAL A 486 -10.54 -6.24 6.95
C VAL A 486 -11.30 -7.25 7.82
N ASP A 487 -11.12 -7.23 9.13
CA ASP A 487 -11.84 -8.08 10.08
C ASP A 487 -13.35 -7.81 10.14
N LYS A 488 -13.79 -6.63 9.71
CA LYS A 488 -15.22 -6.30 9.59
C LYS A 488 -15.90 -6.92 8.38
N GLY A 489 -15.11 -7.50 7.45
CA GLY A 489 -15.62 -7.96 6.16
C GLY A 489 -15.82 -6.83 5.14
N ASP A 490 -15.34 -5.62 5.42
CA ASP A 490 -15.45 -4.48 4.51
C ASP A 490 -14.63 -4.71 3.23
N ASN A 491 -15.28 -4.54 2.07
CA ASN A 491 -14.65 -4.67 0.75
C ASN A 491 -13.88 -3.42 0.32
N LEU A 492 -13.99 -2.32 1.07
CA LEU A 492 -13.30 -1.06 0.84
C LEU A 492 -12.64 -0.57 2.15
N PRO A 493 -11.60 0.29 2.06
CA PRO A 493 -10.85 0.77 3.21
C PRO A 493 -11.62 1.88 3.95
N LEU A 494 -12.68 1.49 4.67
CA LEU A 494 -13.55 2.41 5.42
C LEU A 494 -12.92 2.90 6.73
N GLY A 495 -13.26 4.13 7.11
CA GLY A 495 -12.92 4.74 8.39
C GLY A 495 -11.48 5.28 8.47
N LEU A 496 -11.10 5.77 9.64
CA LEU A 496 -9.76 6.34 9.85
C LEU A 496 -8.72 5.27 10.13
N PRO A 497 -7.43 5.57 9.86
CA PRO A 497 -6.32 4.74 10.30
C PRO A 497 -6.36 4.50 11.81
N GLN A 498 -6.23 3.24 12.22
CA GLN A 498 -6.25 2.84 13.63
C GLN A 498 -4.88 2.40 14.10
N LEU A 499 -4.55 2.80 15.32
CA LEU A 499 -3.37 2.28 16.02
C LEU A 499 -3.60 0.81 16.35
N MET A 500 -2.61 -0.01 16.03
CA MET A 500 -2.61 -1.43 16.30
C MET A 500 -1.56 -1.76 17.36
N MET A 501 -1.83 -2.83 18.10
CA MET A 501 -0.91 -3.44 19.06
C MET A 501 -0.64 -4.88 18.64
N THR A 502 0.35 -5.49 19.29
CA THR A 502 0.64 -6.93 19.17
C THR A 502 0.48 -7.66 20.52
N LEU A 503 0.82 -8.95 20.53
CA LEU A 503 0.91 -9.77 21.72
C LEU A 503 2.03 -9.26 22.66
N THR A 504 1.65 -9.05 23.90
CA THR A 504 2.53 -8.62 25.00
C THR A 504 2.59 -9.64 26.14
N ARG A 505 1.67 -10.60 26.17
CA ARG A 505 1.55 -11.65 27.19
C ARG A 505 0.73 -12.85 26.70
N ASP A 506 0.81 -13.94 27.45
CA ASP A 506 0.04 -15.15 27.19
C ASP A 506 -1.47 -14.89 27.21
N GLY A 507 -2.19 -15.64 26.38
CA GLY A 507 -3.63 -15.59 26.32
C GLY A 507 -4.25 -14.49 25.46
N GLN A 508 -3.48 -13.63 24.81
CA GLN A 508 -4.09 -12.59 23.97
C GLN A 508 -4.60 -13.08 22.60
N LEU A 509 -4.04 -14.16 22.06
CA LEU A 509 -4.39 -14.71 20.74
C LEU A 509 -5.45 -15.79 20.84
N TYR A 510 -6.40 -15.83 19.89
CA TYR A 510 -7.40 -16.89 19.81
C TYR A 510 -6.81 -18.22 19.35
N ASP A 511 -7.13 -19.30 20.07
CA ASP A 511 -6.62 -20.65 19.79
C ASP A 511 -7.01 -21.17 18.40
N GLU A 512 -8.16 -20.76 17.87
CA GLU A 512 -8.58 -21.13 16.51
C GLU A 512 -7.72 -20.46 15.45
N LEU A 513 -7.44 -19.17 15.63
CA LEU A 513 -6.62 -18.39 14.72
C LEU A 513 -5.16 -18.86 14.74
N ALA A 514 -4.63 -19.15 15.94
CA ALA A 514 -3.30 -19.74 16.10
C ALA A 514 -3.17 -21.08 15.36
N ARG A 515 -4.12 -22.01 15.60
CA ARG A 515 -4.11 -23.34 14.96
C ARG A 515 -4.24 -23.28 13.44
N ASP A 516 -5.02 -22.33 12.91
CA ASP A 516 -5.14 -22.13 11.47
C ASP A 516 -3.81 -21.70 10.84
N VAL A 517 -3.12 -20.72 11.42
CA VAL A 517 -1.79 -20.27 10.94
C VAL A 517 -0.74 -21.38 11.07
N GLU A 518 -0.67 -22.05 12.22
CA GLU A 518 0.25 -23.19 12.43
C GLU A 518 0.07 -24.25 11.34
N LYS A 519 -1.18 -24.61 11.05
CA LYS A 519 -1.53 -25.57 10.00
C LYS A 519 -1.16 -25.07 8.61
N ARG A 520 -1.49 -23.82 8.25
CA ARG A 520 -1.23 -23.26 6.92
C ARG A 520 0.25 -23.14 6.60
N PHE A 521 1.06 -22.73 7.58
CA PHE A 521 2.49 -22.52 7.37
C PHE A 521 3.36 -23.72 7.79
N GLY A 522 2.77 -24.74 8.42
CA GLY A 522 3.52 -25.89 8.93
C GLY A 522 4.50 -25.51 10.05
N VAL A 523 4.13 -24.50 10.84
CA VAL A 523 4.91 -23.99 11.98
C VAL A 523 4.27 -24.47 13.29
N SER A 524 5.06 -24.54 14.35
CA SER A 524 4.55 -24.78 15.71
C SER A 524 5.05 -23.69 16.63
N PHE A 525 4.14 -22.84 17.11
CA PHE A 525 4.46 -21.72 17.99
C PHE A 525 5.09 -22.19 19.29
N GLU A 526 4.63 -23.32 19.84
CA GLU A 526 5.23 -23.93 21.04
C GLU A 526 6.69 -24.34 20.81
N LYS A 527 7.00 -24.98 19.67
CA LYS A 527 8.38 -25.36 19.34
C LYS A 527 9.25 -24.14 19.09
N GLU A 528 8.74 -23.13 18.42
CA GLU A 528 9.46 -21.87 18.20
C GLU A 528 9.69 -21.12 19.53
N ARG A 529 8.71 -21.11 20.42
CA ARG A 529 8.83 -20.59 21.79
C ARG A 529 9.95 -21.27 22.56
N ALA A 530 10.00 -22.61 22.54
CA ALA A 530 11.04 -23.37 23.20
C ALA A 530 12.44 -23.06 22.65
N LYS A 531 12.58 -22.93 21.33
CA LYS A 531 13.85 -22.56 20.68
C LYS A 531 14.34 -21.15 21.04
N ARG A 532 13.43 -20.24 21.38
CA ARG A 532 13.69 -18.81 21.58
C ARG A 532 13.68 -18.40 23.06
N ALA A 533 13.63 -19.37 23.97
CA ALA A 533 13.53 -19.13 25.42
C ALA A 533 14.70 -18.28 25.96
N ASP A 534 15.89 -18.44 25.39
CA ASP A 534 17.14 -17.76 25.75
C ASP A 534 17.35 -16.39 25.05
N MET A 535 16.49 -16.01 24.09
CA MET A 535 16.55 -14.68 23.47
C MET A 535 16.33 -13.58 24.52
N ALA A 536 17.16 -12.55 24.45
CA ALA A 536 17.06 -11.36 25.30
C ALA A 536 16.24 -10.27 24.60
N GLY A 537 15.46 -9.53 25.40
CA GLY A 537 14.75 -8.35 24.95
C GLY A 537 15.60 -7.08 25.00
N PRO A 538 14.96 -5.90 25.00
CA PRO A 538 15.64 -4.62 25.16
C PRO A 538 16.54 -4.60 26.41
N THR A 539 17.69 -3.94 26.30
CA THR A 539 18.76 -3.86 27.30
C THR A 539 18.28 -3.32 28.64
N HIS A 540 17.38 -2.33 28.60
CA HIS A 540 16.81 -1.68 29.79
C HIS A 540 15.46 -2.28 30.20
N GLY A 541 15.08 -3.43 29.61
CA GLY A 541 13.74 -3.98 29.72
C GLY A 541 12.71 -3.21 28.90
N ILE A 542 11.45 -3.65 28.97
CA ILE A 542 10.35 -2.97 28.29
C ILE A 542 10.09 -1.62 28.97
N HIS A 543 10.19 -0.53 28.22
CA HIS A 543 9.95 0.81 28.73
C HIS A 543 8.50 0.99 29.21
N PRO A 544 8.24 1.63 30.37
CA PRO A 544 6.92 1.72 30.98
C PRO A 544 5.87 2.52 30.19
N LEU A 545 6.33 3.44 29.32
CA LEU A 545 5.46 4.21 28.41
C LEU A 545 5.12 3.48 27.10
N ALA A 546 5.76 2.34 26.80
CA ALA A 546 5.40 1.54 25.63
C ALA A 546 4.09 0.77 25.87
N ASN A 547 3.60 0.10 24.83
CA ASN A 547 2.38 -0.72 24.84
C ASN A 547 1.12 0.06 25.24
N GLY A 548 1.07 1.37 24.94
CA GLY A 548 -0.02 2.25 25.35
C GLY A 548 -1.35 1.93 24.68
N GLY A 549 -1.33 1.43 23.44
CA GLY A 549 -2.53 1.00 22.74
C GLY A 549 -3.22 -0.22 23.35
N GLY A 550 -2.68 -0.92 24.34
CA GLY A 550 -3.47 -1.92 25.07
C GLY A 550 -4.53 -1.31 26.00
N LYS A 551 -4.53 0.03 26.16
CA LYS A 551 -5.31 0.77 27.17
C LYS A 551 -6.50 1.54 26.60
N GLY A 552 -6.82 1.39 25.31
CA GLY A 552 -8.03 2.00 24.76
C GLY A 552 -7.77 3.22 23.88
N LEU A 553 -6.82 3.14 22.95
CA LEU A 553 -6.48 4.25 22.07
C LEU A 553 -7.19 4.09 20.71
N ILE A 554 -8.03 5.06 20.35
CA ILE A 554 -8.74 5.11 19.07
C ILE A 554 -8.48 6.42 18.33
N THR A 555 -8.34 6.34 17.01
CA THR A 555 -8.27 7.54 16.17
C THR A 555 -9.67 8.04 15.86
N LYS A 556 -9.93 9.32 16.16
CA LYS A 556 -11.17 10.03 15.84
C LYS A 556 -10.88 11.26 14.98
N LEU A 557 -11.82 11.62 14.11
CA LEU A 557 -11.72 12.86 13.34
C LEU A 557 -12.16 14.02 14.22
N ARG A 558 -11.48 15.15 14.08
CA ARG A 558 -11.90 16.42 14.65
C ARG A 558 -11.87 17.48 13.56
N GLU A 559 -12.86 18.35 13.57
CA GLU A 559 -12.86 19.57 12.75
C GLU A 559 -12.16 20.71 13.50
N LEU A 560 -11.37 21.47 12.76
CA LEU A 560 -10.69 22.68 13.19
C LEU A 560 -10.90 23.79 12.14
N HIS A 561 -10.49 25.01 12.46
CA HIS A 561 -10.38 26.02 11.42
C HIS A 561 -9.26 25.65 10.45
N CYS A 562 -9.58 25.50 9.17
CA CYS A 562 -8.60 25.14 8.15
C CYS A 562 -7.76 26.35 7.74
N LYS A 563 -6.44 26.22 7.79
CA LYS A 563 -5.55 27.21 7.17
C LYS A 563 -5.56 27.01 5.65
N ARG A 564 -5.87 28.08 4.91
CA ARG A 564 -6.01 28.07 3.46
C ARG A 564 -4.88 28.85 2.81
N THR A 565 -4.49 28.45 1.60
CA THR A 565 -3.45 29.11 0.81
C THR A 565 -3.84 30.52 0.37
N ASP A 566 -5.14 30.85 0.32
CA ASP A 566 -5.64 32.21 0.09
C ASP A 566 -7.04 32.44 0.71
N PRO A 567 -7.24 33.48 1.56
CA PRO A 567 -8.57 33.89 2.04
C PRO A 567 -9.47 34.51 0.96
N SER A 568 -8.90 35.11 -0.10
CA SER A 568 -9.61 35.96 -1.07
C SER A 568 -10.40 35.20 -2.14
N PHE A 569 -10.18 33.89 -2.27
CA PHE A 569 -10.86 33.03 -3.25
C PHE A 569 -11.95 32.14 -2.64
N ALA A 570 -12.40 32.44 -1.42
CA ALA A 570 -13.46 31.71 -0.73
C ALA A 570 -14.86 31.81 -1.38
N SER A 571 -15.02 32.48 -2.52
CA SER A 571 -16.32 32.82 -3.13
C SER A 571 -16.64 32.16 -4.48
N SER A 572 -15.79 31.28 -5.03
CA SER A 572 -16.11 30.57 -6.29
C SER A 572 -16.36 29.08 -6.08
N GLN A 573 -17.43 28.77 -5.34
CA GLN A 573 -18.08 27.46 -5.39
C GLN A 573 -19.60 27.68 -5.48
N LEU A 574 -20.09 27.70 -6.73
CA LEU A 574 -21.39 27.17 -7.12
C LEU A 574 -21.18 26.34 -8.38
#